data_AF-A0A4Z0W9X7-F1
#
_entry.id   AF-A0A4Z0W9X7-F1
#
_cell.length_a   1.000
_cell.length_b   1.000
_cell.length_c   1.000
_cell.angle_alpha   90.00
_cell.angle_beta   90.00
_cell.angle_gamma   90.00
#
_symmetry.space_group_name_H-M   'P 1'
#
loop_
_entity.id
_entity.type
_entity.pdbx_description
1 polymer ?
#
loop_
_entity_poly.entity_id
_entity_poly.type
_entity_poly.pdbx_seq_one_letter_code
_entity_poly.pdbx_strand_id
1 'polypeptide(L)'
;MRDDRLGDILLAKRLISRSQLESALAEQRRHPERLLGNLLIQQGILSHAELVRIIVSEQHLPMARAVLDRRKQANQPVDAHGVPLLRVPPEEAASLAMAEGAFPSPIPLPRLEDFSMTSETEKELTADAFIAIEADKLDEARQIITQGLTILPDSLPMRYLTAWLQSMDKRVDKSLLILDKHFGTSSDNASALWLTAWNLQKLNRHKEAADLLQRMLRRRNPLQGWYFALAYSLDELRLWKKARQVYTYFIRITRGENQYTWYARQRLRTIIEHLEKTEP
;
A
#
# COMPACT_ATOMS: atom_id res chain seq x y z
N MET A 1 16.12 36.17 -0.62
CA MET A 1 14.88 36.40 0.17
C MET A 1 14.98 35.52 1.41
N ARG A 2 14.63 36.03 2.59
CA ARG A 2 14.94 35.39 3.88
C ARG A 2 14.21 34.05 4.02
N ASP A 3 14.98 32.99 4.29
CA ASP A 3 14.49 31.68 4.75
C ASP A 3 13.85 31.85 6.14
N ASP A 4 12.57 32.20 6.19
CA ASP A 4 11.84 32.14 7.45
C ASP A 4 11.66 30.65 7.81
N ARG A 5 12.41 30.22 8.82
CA ARG A 5 12.43 28.81 9.27
C ARG A 5 11.03 28.47 9.77
N LEU A 6 10.55 27.25 9.51
CA LEU A 6 9.23 26.76 9.90
C LEU A 6 8.80 27.16 11.33
N GLY A 7 9.74 27.18 12.29
CA GLY A 7 9.47 27.63 13.66
C GLY A 7 9.04 29.10 13.79
N ASP A 8 9.59 30.01 13.00
CA ASP A 8 9.27 31.44 13.02
C ASP A 8 7.87 31.71 12.46
N ILE A 9 7.48 30.97 11.42
CA ILE A 9 6.15 31.01 10.83
C ILE A 9 5.10 30.53 11.85
N LEU A 10 5.39 29.43 12.55
CA LEU A 10 4.50 28.87 13.56
C LEU A 10 4.33 29.80 14.77
N LEU A 11 5.39 30.51 15.18
CA LEU A 11 5.33 31.56 16.20
C LEU A 11 4.52 32.77 15.75
N ALA A 12 4.75 33.24 14.51
CA ALA A 12 4.06 34.41 13.96
C ALA A 12 2.54 34.18 13.86
N LYS A 13 2.12 32.97 13.51
CA LYS A 13 0.69 32.57 13.47
C LYS A 13 0.12 32.20 14.85
N ARG A 14 0.91 32.31 15.93
CA ARG A 14 0.54 31.97 17.31
C ARG A 14 0.05 30.53 17.49
N LEU A 15 0.53 29.62 16.65
CA LEU A 15 0.16 28.20 16.68
C LEU A 15 1.04 27.40 17.64
N ILE A 16 2.22 27.94 17.96
CA ILE A 16 3.10 27.44 19.02
C ILE A 16 3.58 28.62 19.87
N SER A 17 3.93 28.35 21.13
CA SER A 17 4.62 29.32 21.98
C SER A 17 6.15 29.23 21.81
N ARG A 18 6.87 30.27 22.25
CA ARG A 18 8.35 30.27 22.21
C ARG A 18 8.95 29.14 23.03
N SER A 19 8.37 28.84 24.20
CA SER A 19 8.80 27.74 25.05
C SER A 19 8.54 26.36 24.43
N GLN A 20 7.44 26.20 23.70
CA GLN A 20 7.11 24.98 22.96
C GLN A 20 8.08 24.75 21.79
N LEU A 21 8.42 25.80 21.05
CA LEU A 21 9.41 25.72 19.97
C LEU A 21 10.81 25.35 20.50
N GLU A 22 11.22 25.97 21.61
CA GLU A 22 12.52 25.69 22.23
C GLU A 22 12.62 24.24 22.74
N SER A 23 11.55 23.70 23.30
CA SER A 23 11.47 22.28 23.70
C SER A 23 11.64 21.33 22.50
N ALA A 24 10.90 21.56 21.42
CA ALA A 24 10.97 20.74 20.22
C ALA A 24 12.34 20.84 19.51
N LEU A 25 12.97 22.02 19.50
CA LEU A 25 14.33 22.22 18.97
C LEU A 25 15.41 21.55 19.83
N ALA A 26 15.24 21.53 21.16
CA ALA A 26 16.15 20.82 22.05
C ALA A 26 16.10 19.30 21.80
N GLU A 27 14.92 18.75 21.51
CA GLU A 27 14.74 17.35 21.14
C GLU A 27 15.32 17.04 19.74
N GLN A 28 15.12 17.93 18.77
CA GLN A 28 15.71 17.80 17.43
C GLN A 28 17.24 17.83 17.46
N ARG A 29 17.86 18.63 18.35
CA ARG A 29 19.33 18.64 18.50
C ARG A 29 19.89 17.32 19.02
N ARG A 30 19.09 16.56 19.78
CA ARG A 30 19.45 15.21 20.26
C ARG A 30 19.21 14.13 19.20
N HIS A 31 18.27 14.38 18.29
CA HIS A 31 17.84 13.48 17.23
C HIS A 31 17.72 14.23 15.89
N PRO A 32 18.86 14.50 15.20
CA PRO A 32 18.89 15.33 13.99
C PRO A 32 18.07 14.75 12.83
N GLU A 33 17.85 13.44 12.83
CA GLU A 33 17.02 12.72 11.87
C GLU A 33 15.52 13.03 12.00
N ARG A 34 15.09 13.60 13.13
CA ARG A 34 13.69 13.94 13.38
C ARG A 34 13.37 15.34 12.87
N LEU A 35 12.33 15.44 12.05
CA LEU A 35 11.83 16.72 11.56
C LEU A 35 11.10 17.47 12.69
N LEU A 36 11.38 18.76 12.83
CA LEU A 36 10.76 19.64 13.84
C LEU A 36 9.23 19.59 13.82
N GLY A 37 8.64 19.54 12.62
CA GLY A 37 7.19 19.42 12.46
C GLY A 37 6.62 18.13 13.07
N ASN A 38 7.32 17.00 12.92
CA ASN A 38 6.89 15.72 13.49
C ASN A 38 7.03 15.71 15.02
N LEU A 39 8.06 16.36 15.56
CA LEU A 39 8.23 16.51 17.01
C LEU A 39 7.11 17.35 17.62
N LEU A 40 6.75 18.46 17.00
CA LEU A 40 5.63 19.31 17.44
C LEU A 40 4.29 18.57 17.42
N ILE A 41 4.12 17.62 16.48
CA ILE A 41 2.92 16.78 16.43
C ILE A 41 2.94 15.68 17.47
N GLN A 42 4.09 15.02 17.68
CA GLN A 42 4.25 13.99 18.71
C GLN A 42 4.03 14.55 20.12
N GLN A 43 4.44 15.80 20.36
CA GLN A 43 4.20 16.52 21.60
C GLN A 43 2.74 17.02 21.74
N GLY A 44 1.88 16.77 20.73
CA GLY A 44 0.47 17.17 20.73
C GLY A 44 0.24 18.68 20.58
N ILE A 45 1.29 19.44 20.23
CA ILE A 45 1.25 20.90 20.12
C ILE A 45 0.59 21.31 18.79
N LEU A 46 0.83 20.54 17.73
CA LEU A 46 0.21 20.74 16.41
C LEU A 46 -0.46 19.46 15.94
N SER A 47 -1.59 19.58 15.24
CA SER A 47 -2.11 18.47 14.45
C SER A 47 -1.40 18.38 13.09
N HIS A 48 -1.34 17.18 12.52
CA HIS A 48 -0.89 16.97 11.14
C HIS A 48 -1.67 17.86 10.15
N ALA A 49 -2.95 18.12 10.40
CA ALA A 49 -3.78 18.96 9.55
C ALA A 49 -3.35 20.44 9.60
N GLU A 50 -3.03 20.96 10.77
CA GLU A 50 -2.57 22.35 10.94
C GLU A 50 -1.20 22.56 10.32
N LEU A 51 -0.25 21.66 10.59
CA LEU A 51 1.10 21.74 10.01
C LEU A 51 1.04 21.75 8.48
N VAL A 52 0.25 20.85 7.88
CA VAL A 52 0.07 20.79 6.42
C VAL A 52 -0.59 22.06 5.88
N ARG A 53 -1.59 22.62 6.56
CA ARG A 53 -2.23 23.88 6.13
C ARG A 53 -1.23 25.04 6.07
N ILE A 54 -0.31 25.11 7.02
CA ILE A 54 0.69 26.19 7.10
C ILE A 54 1.75 26.02 6.02
N ILE A 55 2.24 24.79 5.83
CA ILE A 55 3.21 24.46 4.76
C ILE A 55 2.62 24.78 3.39
N VAL A 56 1.33 24.48 3.17
CA VAL A 56 0.60 24.80 1.93
C VAL A 56 0.41 26.30 1.73
N SER A 57 0.18 27.06 2.81
CA SER A 57 -0.02 28.50 2.70
C SER A 57 1.27 29.29 2.44
N GLU A 58 2.42 28.79 2.90
CA GLU A 58 3.69 29.52 2.86
C GLU A 58 4.69 28.97 1.82
N GLN A 59 4.48 27.76 1.29
CA GLN A 59 5.25 27.20 0.19
C GLN A 59 4.33 26.66 -0.91
N HIS A 60 4.61 27.03 -2.16
CA HIS A 60 3.98 26.43 -3.32
C HIS A 60 4.48 24.98 -3.50
N LEU A 61 4.00 24.07 -2.65
CA LEU A 61 4.25 22.63 -2.74
C LEU A 61 3.04 21.93 -3.36
N PRO A 62 3.14 21.43 -4.62
CA PRO A 62 2.07 20.70 -5.30
C PRO A 62 1.59 19.47 -4.55
N MET A 63 2.49 18.76 -3.84
CA MET A 63 2.18 17.57 -3.03
C MET A 63 1.14 17.86 -1.95
N ALA A 64 1.30 18.94 -1.20
CA ALA A 64 0.43 19.21 -0.06
C ALA A 64 -0.96 19.71 -0.51
N ARG A 65 -1.04 20.35 -1.68
CA ARG A 65 -2.31 20.72 -2.34
C ARG A 65 -3.02 19.49 -2.91
N ALA A 66 -2.30 18.58 -3.58
CA ALA A 66 -2.86 17.32 -4.06
C ALA A 66 -3.35 16.42 -2.92
N VAL A 67 -2.64 16.37 -1.79
CA VAL A 67 -3.05 15.64 -0.58
C VAL A 67 -4.30 16.27 0.06
N LEU A 68 -4.43 17.60 0.07
CA LEU A 68 -5.61 18.29 0.59
C LEU A 68 -6.82 18.19 -0.35
N ASP A 69 -6.61 18.27 -1.66
CA ASP A 69 -7.66 18.11 -2.66
C ASP A 69 -8.15 16.65 -2.67
N ARG A 70 -7.25 15.67 -2.52
CA ARG A 70 -7.62 14.26 -2.26
C ARG A 70 -8.28 14.08 -0.90
N ARG A 71 -7.86 14.72 0.21
CA ARG A 71 -8.58 14.61 1.49
C ARG A 71 -9.99 15.20 1.45
N LYS A 72 -10.20 16.25 0.64
CA LYS A 72 -11.51 16.86 0.43
C LYS A 72 -12.40 16.02 -0.50
N GLN A 73 -11.81 15.32 -1.49
CA GLN A 73 -12.52 14.46 -2.43
C GLN A 73 -12.72 13.02 -1.91
N ALA A 74 -11.74 12.49 -1.18
CA ALA A 74 -11.71 11.16 -0.56
C ALA A 74 -12.18 11.22 0.90
N ASN A 75 -13.38 11.75 1.12
CA ASN A 75 -14.13 11.52 2.36
C ASN A 75 -14.61 10.05 2.47
N GLN A 76 -13.82 9.08 1.99
CA GLN A 76 -13.93 7.67 2.29
C GLN A 76 -12.81 7.33 3.26
N PRO A 77 -13.14 6.86 4.47
CA PRO A 77 -12.11 6.43 5.39
C PRO A 77 -11.36 5.24 4.74
N VAL A 78 -10.08 5.04 5.05
CA VAL A 78 -9.28 3.90 4.55
C VAL A 78 -8.89 3.04 5.75
N ASP A 79 -8.76 1.73 5.55
CA ASP A 79 -8.28 0.85 6.61
C ASP A 79 -6.75 0.96 6.81
N ALA A 80 -6.23 0.26 7.82
CA ALA A 80 -4.81 0.25 8.16
C ALA A 80 -3.88 -0.29 7.04
N HIS A 81 -4.45 -0.81 5.94
CA HIS A 81 -3.73 -1.36 4.80
C HIS A 81 -3.90 -0.51 3.53
N GLY A 82 -4.50 0.69 3.65
CA GLY A 82 -4.68 1.62 2.53
C GLY A 82 -5.81 1.23 1.58
N VAL A 83 -6.70 0.33 2.01
CA VAL A 83 -7.88 -0.04 1.21
C VAL A 83 -8.99 0.98 1.49
N PRO A 84 -9.64 1.55 0.45
CA PRO A 84 -10.85 2.34 0.63
C PRO A 84 -11.87 1.57 1.48
N LEU A 85 -12.29 2.14 2.62
CA LEU A 85 -13.49 1.66 3.30
C LEU A 85 -14.65 1.99 2.37
N LEU A 86 -15.08 0.98 1.63
CA LEU A 86 -16.24 1.05 0.76
C LEU A 86 -17.42 1.63 1.56
N ARG A 87 -18.02 2.68 1.00
CA ARG A 87 -19.30 3.25 1.46
C ARG A 87 -20.48 2.32 1.17
N VAL A 88 -20.24 1.27 0.37
CA VAL A 88 -21.13 0.14 0.12
C VAL A 88 -20.98 -0.82 1.31
N PRO A 89 -22.08 -1.23 1.99
CA PRO A 89 -22.03 -2.25 3.03
C PRO A 89 -21.18 -3.44 2.54
N PRO A 90 -20.28 -4.02 3.37
CA PRO A 90 -19.44 -5.15 2.97
C PRO A 90 -20.23 -6.28 2.30
N GLU A 91 -21.50 -6.42 2.66
CA GLU A 91 -22.46 -7.37 2.12
C GLU A 91 -22.84 -7.12 0.66
N GLU A 92 -23.07 -5.86 0.27
CA GLU A 92 -23.48 -5.50 -1.10
C GLU A 92 -22.30 -5.61 -2.08
N ALA A 93 -21.12 -5.11 -1.71
CA ALA A 93 -19.93 -5.14 -2.54
C ALA A 93 -19.50 -6.59 -2.85
N ALA A 94 -19.61 -7.46 -1.86
CA ALA A 94 -19.18 -8.84 -1.99
C ALA A 94 -20.30 -9.77 -2.50
N SER A 95 -21.58 -9.38 -2.40
CA SER A 95 -22.67 -10.03 -3.18
C SER A 95 -22.50 -9.80 -4.68
N LEU A 96 -22.10 -8.59 -5.09
CA LEU A 96 -21.79 -8.28 -6.49
C LEU A 96 -20.60 -9.10 -7.00
N ALA A 97 -19.54 -9.21 -6.19
CA ALA A 97 -18.37 -10.05 -6.48
C ALA A 97 -18.71 -11.54 -6.66
N MET A 98 -19.56 -12.08 -5.80
CA MET A 98 -20.00 -13.48 -5.86
C MET A 98 -20.84 -13.77 -7.12
N ALA A 99 -21.56 -12.77 -7.64
CA ALA A 99 -22.33 -12.89 -8.89
C ALA A 99 -21.43 -12.95 -10.14
N GLU A 100 -20.23 -12.36 -10.09
CA GLU A 100 -19.25 -12.36 -11.19
C GLU A 100 -18.26 -13.54 -11.12
N GLY A 101 -18.39 -14.42 -10.13
CA GLY A 101 -17.64 -15.69 -10.05
C GLY A 101 -16.20 -15.58 -9.54
N ALA A 102 -15.74 -14.40 -9.09
CA ALA A 102 -14.42 -14.23 -8.48
C ALA A 102 -14.41 -13.05 -7.50
N PHE A 103 -13.62 -13.14 -6.42
CA PHE A 103 -13.44 -12.00 -5.53
C PHE A 103 -12.61 -10.90 -6.23
N PRO A 104 -13.11 -9.65 -6.34
CA PRO A 104 -12.39 -8.54 -6.94
C PRO A 104 -11.28 -8.09 -5.98
N SER A 105 -10.17 -8.82 -5.99
CA SER A 105 -8.95 -8.36 -5.31
C SER A 105 -8.37 -7.18 -6.10
N PRO A 106 -8.31 -5.96 -5.53
CA PRO A 106 -7.67 -4.82 -6.17
C PRO A 106 -6.18 -5.10 -6.33
N ILE A 107 -5.54 -4.41 -7.27
CA ILE A 107 -4.08 -4.48 -7.38
C ILE A 107 -3.45 -4.04 -6.05
N PRO A 108 -2.39 -4.70 -5.59
CA PRO A 108 -1.61 -4.22 -4.45
C PRO A 108 -1.12 -2.80 -4.70
N LEU A 109 -1.30 -1.87 -3.76
CA LEU A 109 -0.67 -0.57 -3.88
C LEU A 109 0.86 -0.73 -3.93
N PRO A 110 1.57 0.04 -4.78
CA PRO A 110 3.02 0.01 -4.78
C PRO A 110 3.57 0.44 -3.42
N ARG A 111 4.52 -0.33 -2.88
CA ARG A 111 5.25 0.04 -1.66
C ARG A 111 6.72 0.16 -2.00
N LEU A 112 7.30 1.33 -1.74
CA LEU A 112 8.68 1.65 -2.09
C LEU A 112 9.65 1.41 -0.94
N GLU A 113 9.15 1.04 0.23
CA GLU A 113 9.91 0.79 1.47
C GLU A 113 10.93 -0.36 1.33
N ASP A 114 10.64 -1.32 0.44
CA ASP A 114 11.51 -2.48 0.18
C ASP A 114 12.67 -2.15 -0.78
N PHE A 115 12.78 -0.92 -1.25
CA PHE A 115 13.79 -0.50 -2.22
C PHE A 115 14.83 0.40 -1.55
N SER A 116 16.10 -0.02 -1.64
CA SER A 116 17.23 0.84 -1.29
C SER A 116 17.57 1.69 -2.51
N MET A 117 17.36 3.00 -2.39
CA MET A 117 17.70 3.98 -3.43
C MET A 117 18.98 4.72 -3.03
N THR A 118 20.01 4.66 -3.88
CA THR A 118 21.36 5.15 -3.52
C THR A 118 21.65 6.56 -4.00
N SER A 119 20.97 7.03 -5.06
CA SER A 119 21.14 8.39 -5.57
C SER A 119 19.93 9.26 -5.28
N GLU A 120 20.15 10.56 -5.11
CA GLU A 120 19.06 11.51 -4.88
C GLU A 120 18.12 11.57 -6.09
N THR A 121 18.69 11.53 -7.30
CA THR A 121 17.93 11.45 -8.55
C THR A 121 17.02 10.23 -8.62
N GLU A 122 17.46 9.07 -8.12
CA GLU A 122 16.62 7.87 -8.08
C GLU A 122 15.43 8.05 -7.13
N LYS A 123 15.67 8.64 -5.96
CA LYS A 123 14.61 8.93 -4.98
C LYS A 123 13.59 9.92 -5.54
N GLU A 124 14.05 11.02 -6.11
CA GLU A 124 13.21 12.08 -6.69
C GLU A 124 12.32 11.51 -7.80
N LEU A 125 12.92 10.89 -8.83
CA LEU A 125 12.17 10.38 -9.98
C LEU A 125 11.23 9.22 -9.59
N THR A 126 11.63 8.36 -8.65
CA THR A 126 10.76 7.29 -8.16
C THR A 126 9.58 7.86 -7.36
N ALA A 127 9.83 8.88 -6.52
CA ALA A 127 8.79 9.55 -5.76
C ALA A 127 7.81 10.27 -6.70
N ASP A 128 8.29 11.00 -7.69
CA ASP A 128 7.45 11.69 -8.68
C ASP A 128 6.57 10.72 -9.47
N ALA A 129 7.15 9.60 -9.94
CA ALA A 129 6.40 8.55 -10.61
C ALA A 129 5.30 7.96 -9.70
N PHE A 130 5.62 7.73 -8.43
CA PHE A 130 4.67 7.21 -7.46
C PHE A 130 3.55 8.21 -7.15
N ILE A 131 3.88 9.49 -6.99
CA ILE A 131 2.91 10.58 -6.79
C ILE A 131 1.96 10.67 -7.98
N ALA A 132 2.48 10.55 -9.21
CA ALA A 132 1.68 10.53 -10.43
C ALA A 132 0.75 9.30 -10.48
N ILE A 133 1.22 8.11 -10.08
CA ILE A 133 0.38 6.90 -9.94
C ILE A 133 -0.75 7.14 -8.95
N GLU A 134 -0.45 7.65 -7.75
CA GLU A 134 -1.50 7.92 -6.77
C GLU A 134 -2.47 9.02 -7.22
N ALA A 135 -2.04 9.90 -8.14
CA ALA A 135 -2.87 10.95 -8.71
C ALA A 135 -3.74 10.46 -9.88
N ASP A 136 -3.71 9.16 -10.17
CA ASP A 136 -4.34 8.53 -11.34
C ASP A 136 -3.85 9.12 -12.67
N LYS A 137 -2.66 9.72 -12.67
CA LYS A 137 -2.01 10.29 -13.86
C LYS A 137 -1.04 9.26 -14.44
N LEU A 138 -1.60 8.15 -14.91
CA LEU A 138 -0.81 6.98 -15.31
C LEU A 138 0.13 7.28 -16.50
N ASP A 139 -0.26 8.16 -17.41
CA ASP A 139 0.59 8.54 -18.55
C ASP A 139 1.80 9.39 -18.11
N GLU A 140 1.59 10.32 -17.17
CA GLU A 140 2.66 11.11 -16.56
C GLU A 140 3.65 10.19 -15.82
N ALA A 141 3.14 9.25 -15.01
CA ALA A 141 3.96 8.27 -14.34
C ALA A 141 4.81 7.43 -15.32
N ARG A 142 4.24 7.00 -16.44
CA ARG A 142 4.99 6.26 -17.48
C ARG A 142 6.10 7.09 -18.10
N GLN A 143 5.85 8.37 -18.36
CA GLN A 143 6.86 9.27 -18.91
C GLN A 143 8.02 9.43 -17.92
N ILE A 144 7.72 9.70 -16.65
CA ILE A 144 8.74 9.83 -15.59
C ILE A 144 9.55 8.55 -15.47
N ILE A 145 8.89 7.38 -15.42
CA ILE A 145 9.56 6.08 -15.32
C ILE A 145 10.44 5.80 -16.55
N THR A 146 9.96 6.14 -17.76
CA THR A 146 10.73 5.93 -19.00
C THR A 146 11.97 6.82 -19.06
N GLN A 147 11.82 8.10 -18.68
CA GLN A 147 12.94 9.04 -18.57
C GLN A 147 13.92 8.57 -17.49
N GLY A 148 13.40 8.17 -16.32
CA GLY A 148 14.17 7.66 -15.21
C GLY A 148 14.98 6.41 -15.58
N LEU A 149 14.39 5.45 -16.29
CA LEU A 149 15.11 4.26 -16.77
C LEU A 149 16.13 4.56 -17.88
N THR A 150 16.03 5.72 -18.55
CA THR A 150 17.07 6.18 -19.48
C THR A 150 18.30 6.68 -18.72
N ILE A 151 18.09 7.35 -17.59
CA ILE A 151 19.15 7.91 -16.73
C ILE A 151 19.72 6.84 -15.78
N LEU A 152 18.86 5.98 -15.26
CA LEU A 152 19.11 4.95 -14.25
C LEU A 152 18.63 3.58 -14.76
N PRO A 153 19.32 2.96 -15.74
CA PRO A 153 18.87 1.71 -16.36
C PRO A 153 18.68 0.56 -15.36
N ASP A 154 19.42 0.54 -14.27
CA ASP A 154 19.37 -0.56 -13.29
C ASP A 154 18.44 -0.29 -12.11
N SER A 155 17.64 0.79 -12.16
CA SER A 155 16.72 1.14 -11.08
C SER A 155 15.62 0.09 -10.89
N LEU A 156 15.79 -0.75 -9.86
CA LEU A 156 14.80 -1.72 -9.42
C LEU A 156 13.44 -1.09 -9.06
N PRO A 157 13.34 0.03 -8.31
CA PRO A 157 12.03 0.61 -8.01
C PRO A 157 11.29 1.06 -9.27
N MET A 158 11.97 1.64 -10.26
CA MET A 158 11.34 2.03 -11.52
C MET A 158 10.88 0.82 -12.35
N ARG A 159 11.66 -0.28 -12.35
CA ARG A 159 11.25 -1.54 -12.99
C ARG A 159 10.05 -2.16 -12.29
N TYR A 160 9.99 -2.08 -10.96
CA TYR A 160 8.82 -2.49 -10.19
C TYR A 160 7.58 -1.65 -10.53
N LEU A 161 7.69 -0.32 -10.56
CA LEU A 161 6.58 0.56 -10.95
C LEU A 161 6.13 0.31 -12.40
N THR A 162 7.06 -0.03 -13.30
CA THR A 162 6.72 -0.46 -14.66
C THR A 162 5.88 -1.74 -14.65
N ALA A 163 6.28 -2.77 -13.89
CA ALA A 163 5.51 -4.01 -13.75
C ALA A 163 4.12 -3.74 -13.17
N TRP A 164 4.03 -2.88 -12.16
CA TRP A 164 2.77 -2.47 -11.55
C TRP A 164 1.83 -1.81 -12.56
N LEU A 165 2.34 -0.88 -13.38
CA LEU A 165 1.56 -0.24 -14.45
C LEU A 165 1.09 -1.24 -15.51
N GLN A 166 1.89 -2.25 -15.87
CA GLN A 166 1.44 -3.31 -16.77
C GLN A 166 0.31 -4.16 -16.17
N SER A 167 0.36 -4.45 -14.86
CA SER A 167 -0.73 -5.14 -14.16
C SER A 167 -2.02 -4.31 -14.18
N MET A 168 -1.92 -2.98 -13.98
CA MET A 168 -3.05 -2.06 -14.12
C MET A 168 -3.66 -2.08 -15.53
N ASP A 169 -2.82 -2.14 -16.57
CA ASP A 169 -3.25 -2.23 -17.97
C ASP A 169 -3.88 -3.58 -18.35
N LYS A 170 -4.08 -4.48 -17.37
CA LYS A 170 -4.49 -5.88 -17.58
C LYS A 170 -3.50 -6.67 -18.45
N ARG A 171 -2.27 -6.17 -18.59
CA ARG A 171 -1.16 -6.83 -19.31
C ARG A 171 -0.33 -7.66 -18.33
N VAL A 172 -1.00 -8.57 -17.65
CA VAL A 172 -0.46 -9.35 -16.52
C VAL A 172 0.78 -10.16 -16.93
N ASP A 173 0.81 -10.72 -18.15
CA ASP A 173 1.96 -11.48 -18.66
C ASP A 173 3.22 -10.61 -18.78
N LYS A 174 3.07 -9.36 -19.24
CA LYS A 174 4.20 -8.41 -19.33
C LYS A 174 4.70 -8.01 -17.95
N SER A 175 3.79 -7.86 -16.99
CA SER A 175 4.17 -7.60 -15.60
C SER A 175 4.99 -8.75 -15.02
N LEU A 176 4.53 -10.00 -15.16
CA LEU A 176 5.27 -11.17 -14.70
C LEU A 176 6.64 -11.31 -15.37
N LEU A 177 6.74 -11.04 -16.67
CA LEU A 177 8.04 -11.05 -17.36
C LEU A 177 9.04 -10.09 -16.72
N ILE A 178 8.61 -8.88 -16.35
CA ILE A 178 9.47 -7.89 -15.67
C ILE A 178 9.82 -8.37 -14.27
N LEU A 179 8.84 -8.88 -13.52
CA LEU A 179 9.03 -9.34 -12.14
C LEU A 179 9.99 -10.53 -12.06
N ASP A 180 9.82 -11.52 -12.94
CA ASP A 180 10.68 -12.70 -13.01
C ASP A 180 12.10 -12.32 -13.42
N LYS A 181 12.26 -11.39 -14.38
CA LYS A 181 13.57 -10.95 -14.87
C LYS A 181 14.38 -10.18 -13.82
N HIS A 182 13.75 -9.37 -13.00
CA HIS A 182 14.45 -8.40 -12.14
C HIS A 182 14.39 -8.70 -10.64
N PHE A 183 13.42 -9.50 -10.20
CA PHE A 183 13.26 -9.87 -8.80
C PHE A 183 13.35 -11.37 -8.61
N GLY A 184 12.68 -12.13 -9.49
CA GLY A 184 12.56 -13.57 -9.38
C GLY A 184 11.75 -14.00 -8.14
N THR A 185 11.43 -15.29 -8.07
CA THR A 185 10.63 -15.83 -6.95
C THR A 185 11.43 -16.01 -5.66
N SER A 186 12.76 -15.89 -5.69
CA SER A 186 13.64 -15.92 -4.53
C SER A 186 13.98 -14.53 -3.98
N SER A 187 13.40 -13.47 -4.52
CA SER A 187 13.67 -12.10 -4.06
C SER A 187 13.37 -11.91 -2.58
N ASP A 188 14.20 -11.13 -1.90
CA ASP A 188 13.86 -10.62 -0.57
C ASP A 188 12.92 -9.41 -0.62
N ASN A 189 12.61 -8.85 -1.79
CA ASN A 189 11.68 -7.73 -1.94
C ASN A 189 10.21 -8.20 -1.79
N ALA A 190 9.55 -7.85 -0.67
CA ALA A 190 8.20 -8.31 -0.37
C ALA A 190 7.16 -7.75 -1.34
N SER A 191 7.33 -6.49 -1.75
CA SER A 191 6.43 -5.77 -2.65
C SER A 191 6.40 -6.40 -4.04
N ALA A 192 7.56 -6.73 -4.60
CA ALA A 192 7.66 -7.44 -5.88
C ALA A 192 7.02 -8.83 -5.80
N LEU A 193 7.33 -9.62 -4.76
CA LEU A 193 6.72 -10.93 -4.59
C LEU A 193 5.20 -10.86 -4.41
N TRP A 194 4.70 -9.82 -3.72
CA TRP A 194 3.27 -9.62 -3.52
C TRP A 194 2.55 -9.33 -4.85
N LEU A 195 3.13 -8.46 -5.67
CA LEU A 195 2.61 -8.19 -7.01
C LEU A 195 2.68 -9.44 -7.91
N THR A 196 3.74 -10.25 -7.81
CA THR A 196 3.86 -11.54 -8.50
C THR A 196 2.73 -12.48 -8.11
N ALA A 197 2.47 -12.66 -6.81
CA ALA A 197 1.39 -13.53 -6.33
C ALA A 197 0.02 -13.07 -6.85
N TRP A 198 -0.24 -11.76 -6.84
CA TRP A 198 -1.48 -11.20 -7.37
C TRP A 198 -1.63 -11.45 -8.89
N ASN A 199 -0.57 -11.22 -9.66
CA ASN A 199 -0.57 -11.49 -11.10
C ASN A 199 -0.80 -12.97 -11.42
N LEU A 200 -0.19 -13.89 -10.65
CA LEU A 200 -0.42 -15.33 -10.79
C LEU A 200 -1.89 -15.69 -10.53
N GLN A 201 -2.53 -15.09 -9.53
CA GLN A 201 -3.96 -15.29 -9.28
C GLN A 201 -4.83 -14.78 -10.44
N LYS A 202 -4.49 -13.63 -11.04
CA LYS A 202 -5.22 -13.11 -12.21
C LYS A 202 -5.08 -14.00 -13.45
N LEU A 203 -4.00 -14.77 -13.56
CA LEU A 203 -3.82 -15.78 -14.59
C LEU A 203 -4.37 -17.17 -14.20
N ASN A 204 -5.14 -17.28 -13.11
CA ASN A 204 -5.65 -18.55 -12.58
C ASN A 204 -4.56 -19.57 -12.20
N ARG A 205 -3.31 -19.11 -12.01
CA ARG A 205 -2.14 -19.93 -11.62
C ARG A 205 -2.08 -20.07 -10.09
N HIS A 206 -3.17 -20.57 -9.49
CA HIS A 206 -3.37 -20.59 -8.03
C HIS A 206 -2.36 -21.45 -7.28
N LYS A 207 -1.87 -22.54 -7.89
CA LYS A 207 -0.84 -23.40 -7.27
C LYS A 207 0.45 -22.63 -7.01
N GLU A 208 0.94 -21.94 -8.03
CA GLU A 208 2.17 -21.15 -7.95
C GLU A 208 2.01 -19.95 -7.00
N ALA A 209 0.84 -19.29 -7.04
CA ALA A 209 0.52 -18.23 -6.10
C ALA A 209 0.51 -18.73 -4.65
N ALA A 210 -0.10 -19.89 -4.37
CA ALA A 210 -0.16 -20.47 -3.03
C ALA A 210 1.24 -20.85 -2.51
N ASP A 211 2.08 -21.48 -3.34
CA ASP A 211 3.44 -21.85 -2.98
C ASP A 211 4.28 -20.60 -2.66
N LEU A 212 4.16 -19.54 -3.47
CA LEU A 212 4.84 -18.27 -3.22
C LEU A 212 4.36 -17.61 -1.93
N LEU A 213 3.05 -17.51 -1.72
CA LEU A 213 2.48 -16.89 -0.52
C LEU A 213 2.84 -17.64 0.76
N GLN A 214 2.87 -18.97 0.75
CA GLN A 214 3.37 -19.76 1.87
C GLN A 214 4.82 -19.44 2.23
N ARG A 215 5.67 -19.16 1.23
CA ARG A 215 7.05 -18.70 1.46
C ARG A 215 7.07 -17.30 2.07
N MET A 216 6.25 -16.39 1.54
CA MET A 216 6.15 -15.01 2.06
C MET A 216 5.69 -14.96 3.51
N LEU A 217 4.76 -15.84 3.92
CA LEU A 217 4.25 -15.91 5.29
C LEU A 217 5.28 -16.38 6.33
N ARG A 218 6.45 -16.92 5.91
CA ARG A 218 7.55 -17.27 6.82
C ARG A 218 8.40 -16.06 7.23
N ARG A 219 8.15 -14.88 6.67
CA ARG A 219 8.84 -13.63 7.01
C ARG A 219 8.44 -13.17 8.42
N ARG A 220 9.30 -12.36 9.04
CA ARG A 220 9.11 -11.86 10.42
C ARG A 220 7.82 -11.07 10.61
N ASN A 221 7.38 -10.32 9.60
CA ASN A 221 6.20 -9.45 9.68
C ASN A 221 5.29 -9.64 8.44
N PRO A 222 4.51 -10.73 8.38
CA PRO A 222 3.65 -10.99 7.24
C PRO A 222 2.44 -10.05 7.24
N LEU A 223 2.11 -9.49 6.07
CA LEU A 223 0.93 -8.65 5.92
C LEU A 223 -0.35 -9.48 6.02
N GLN A 224 -1.38 -8.93 6.68
CA GLN A 224 -2.68 -9.61 6.85
C GLN A 224 -3.30 -10.01 5.51
N GLY A 225 -3.16 -9.16 4.48
CA GLY A 225 -3.64 -9.43 3.12
C GLY A 225 -3.01 -10.67 2.46
N TRP A 226 -1.80 -11.08 2.85
CA TRP A 226 -1.16 -12.29 2.32
C TRP A 226 -1.87 -13.56 2.79
N TYR A 227 -2.42 -13.57 4.00
CA TYR A 227 -3.22 -14.70 4.50
C TYR A 227 -4.52 -14.83 3.72
N PHE A 228 -5.21 -13.72 3.45
CA PHE A 228 -6.40 -13.74 2.61
C PHE A 228 -6.09 -14.28 1.22
N ALA A 229 -5.04 -13.77 0.58
CA ALA A 229 -4.64 -14.20 -0.76
C ALA A 229 -4.28 -15.69 -0.82
N LEU A 230 -3.61 -16.20 0.23
CA LEU A 230 -3.29 -17.61 0.33
C LEU A 230 -4.56 -18.44 0.49
N ALA A 231 -5.46 -18.04 1.39
CA ALA A 231 -6.72 -18.73 1.60
C ALA A 231 -7.56 -18.78 0.32
N TYR A 232 -7.63 -17.68 -0.41
CA TYR A 232 -8.28 -17.59 -1.71
C TYR A 232 -7.70 -18.59 -2.72
N SER A 233 -6.37 -18.63 -2.88
CA SER A 233 -5.74 -19.58 -3.80
C SER A 233 -5.95 -21.04 -3.40
N LEU A 234 -5.94 -21.34 -2.10
CA LEU A 234 -6.22 -22.69 -1.59
C LEU A 234 -7.68 -23.09 -1.82
N ASP A 235 -8.60 -22.13 -1.74
CA ASP A 235 -10.03 -22.32 -1.98
C ASP A 235 -10.30 -22.64 -3.47
N GLU A 236 -9.72 -21.87 -4.38
CA GLU A 236 -9.77 -22.12 -5.83
C GLU A 236 -9.18 -23.48 -6.22
N LEU A 237 -8.11 -23.91 -5.52
CA LEU A 237 -7.53 -25.24 -5.67
C LEU A 237 -8.35 -26.37 -5.01
N ARG A 238 -9.48 -26.04 -4.38
CA ARG A 238 -10.34 -26.97 -3.62
C ARG A 238 -9.63 -27.68 -2.47
N LEU A 239 -8.56 -27.08 -1.95
CA LEU A 239 -7.84 -27.57 -0.76
C LEU A 239 -8.56 -27.09 0.50
N TRP A 240 -9.84 -27.44 0.63
CA TRP A 240 -10.78 -26.83 1.57
C TRP A 240 -10.35 -26.93 3.04
N LYS A 241 -9.72 -28.02 3.46
CA LYS A 241 -9.17 -28.14 4.82
C LYS A 241 -8.12 -27.06 5.13
N LYS A 242 -7.21 -26.82 4.19
CA LYS A 242 -6.16 -25.79 4.30
C LYS A 242 -6.77 -24.39 4.17
N ALA A 243 -7.65 -24.18 3.20
CA ALA A 243 -8.35 -22.91 3.00
C ALA A 243 -9.12 -22.49 4.27
N ARG A 244 -9.86 -23.43 4.89
CA ARG A 244 -10.56 -23.23 6.18
C ARG A 244 -9.61 -22.72 7.25
N GLN A 245 -8.49 -23.42 7.47
CA GLN A 245 -7.50 -23.04 8.49
C GLN A 245 -6.97 -21.62 8.26
N VAL A 246 -6.63 -21.27 7.03
CA VAL A 246 -6.06 -19.96 6.71
C VAL A 246 -7.11 -18.85 6.78
N TYR A 247 -8.34 -19.07 6.30
CA TYR A 247 -9.44 -18.10 6.46
C TYR A 247 -9.77 -17.84 7.94
N THR A 248 -9.88 -18.90 8.76
CA THR A 248 -10.10 -18.75 10.21
C THR A 248 -8.98 -17.93 10.86
N TYR A 249 -7.72 -18.20 10.49
CA TYR A 249 -6.59 -17.43 11.01
C TYR A 249 -6.65 -15.97 10.55
N PHE A 250 -6.91 -15.70 9.26
CA PHE A 250 -7.05 -14.36 8.70
C PHE A 250 -8.13 -13.53 9.42
N ILE A 251 -9.32 -14.10 9.63
CA ILE A 251 -10.41 -13.44 10.36
C ILE A 251 -9.99 -13.11 11.80
N ARG A 252 -9.28 -14.03 12.46
CA ARG A 252 -8.85 -13.83 13.86
C ARG A 252 -7.82 -12.69 14.02
N ILE A 253 -6.90 -12.54 13.07
CA ILE A 253 -5.86 -11.49 13.13
C ILE A 253 -6.35 -10.13 12.62
N THR A 254 -7.38 -10.12 11.76
CA THR A 254 -7.92 -8.90 11.16
C THR A 254 -9.01 -8.35 12.09
N ARG A 255 -8.69 -7.25 12.80
CA ARG A 255 -9.65 -6.60 13.69
C ARG A 255 -10.68 -5.83 12.86
N GLY A 256 -11.96 -6.11 13.07
CA GLY A 256 -13.07 -5.38 12.46
C GLY A 256 -13.66 -6.03 11.20
N GLU A 257 -14.81 -5.50 10.80
CA GLU A 257 -15.52 -5.95 9.61
C GLU A 257 -15.07 -5.14 8.40
N ASN A 258 -14.63 -5.82 7.34
CA ASN A 258 -14.37 -5.24 6.04
C ASN A 258 -14.77 -6.25 4.93
N GLN A 259 -14.71 -5.83 3.68
CA GLN A 259 -15.09 -6.68 2.54
C GLN A 259 -14.33 -8.03 2.50
N TYR A 260 -13.08 -8.08 2.96
CA TYR A 260 -12.28 -9.30 2.95
C TYR A 260 -12.67 -10.25 4.09
N THR A 261 -12.88 -9.74 5.30
CA THR A 261 -13.33 -10.56 6.44
C THR A 261 -14.77 -11.04 6.24
N TRP A 262 -15.62 -10.22 5.63
CA TRP A 262 -16.96 -10.64 5.19
C TRP A 262 -16.87 -11.80 4.21
N TYR A 263 -16.10 -11.65 3.12
CA TYR A 263 -15.97 -12.69 2.09
C TYR A 263 -15.40 -13.98 2.67
N ALA A 264 -14.35 -13.87 3.50
CA ALA A 264 -13.74 -14.99 4.18
C ALA A 264 -14.76 -15.74 5.06
N ARG A 265 -15.67 -15.06 5.75
CA ARG A 265 -16.72 -15.72 6.56
C ARG A 265 -17.76 -16.45 5.70
N GLN A 266 -18.19 -15.86 4.59
CA GLN A 266 -19.11 -16.52 3.67
C GLN A 266 -18.50 -17.79 3.09
N ARG A 267 -17.27 -17.70 2.56
CA ARG A 267 -16.54 -18.87 2.05
C ARG A 267 -16.30 -19.93 3.13
N LEU A 268 -15.96 -19.50 4.35
CA LEU A 268 -15.76 -20.42 5.46
C LEU A 268 -17.02 -21.22 5.79
N ARG A 269 -18.21 -20.60 5.78
CA ARG A 269 -19.49 -21.31 5.96
C ARG A 269 -19.68 -22.38 4.88
N THR A 270 -19.52 -22.02 3.61
CA THR A 270 -19.67 -22.96 2.49
C THR A 270 -18.67 -24.12 2.58
N ILE A 271 -17.42 -23.84 2.95
CA ILE A 271 -16.38 -24.86 3.12
C ILE A 271 -16.74 -25.82 4.26
N ILE A 272 -17.23 -25.31 5.39
CA ILE A 272 -17.62 -26.14 6.55
C ILE A 272 -18.77 -27.07 6.17
N GLU A 273 -19.83 -26.53 5.57
CA GLU A 273 -20.99 -27.33 5.12
C GLU A 273 -20.59 -28.43 4.13
N HIS A 274 -19.60 -28.16 3.26
CA HIS A 274 -19.11 -29.15 2.33
C HIS A 274 -18.31 -30.26 3.02
N LEU A 275 -17.42 -29.90 3.95
CA LEU A 275 -16.60 -30.86 4.70
C LEU A 275 -17.48 -31.76 5.59
N GLU A 276 -18.51 -31.21 6.24
CA GLU A 276 -19.46 -31.98 7.06
C GLU A 276 -20.26 -33.01 6.24
N LYS A 277 -20.55 -32.70 4.96
CA LYS A 277 -21.28 -33.63 4.07
C LYS A 277 -20.39 -34.73 3.46
N THR A 278 -19.08 -34.50 3.37
CA THR A 278 -18.16 -35.38 2.66
C THR A 278 -17.28 -36.23 3.57
N GLU A 279 -17.14 -35.84 4.84
CA GLU A 279 -16.35 -36.56 5.85
C GLU A 279 -17.13 -36.65 7.17
N PRO A 280 -18.08 -37.61 7.30
CA PRO A 280 -18.82 -37.86 8.54
C PRO A 280 -17.96 -38.46 9.67
#